data_AF-A0A919GZ08-F1
#
_entry.id   AF-A0A919GZ08-F1
#
_cell.length_a   1.000
_cell.length_b   1.000
_cell.length_c   1.000
_cell.angle_alpha   90.00
_cell.angle_beta   90.00
_cell.angle_gamma   90.00
#
_symmetry.space_group_name_H-M   'P 1'
#
loop_
_entity.id
_entity.type
_entity.pdbx_description
1 polymer ?
#
loop_
_entity_poly.entity_id
_entity_poly.type
_entity_poly.pdbx_seq_one_letter_code
_entity_poly.pdbx_strand_id
1 'polypeptide(L)'
;MQVTSPVRGRGLGRGVSQLIPQAPSATPADQAATVLAALQPVPVHLGVLQAAVVLLDSTACLSPDEQTRQAATATVELLRAAMDRAAGPLGPEAGRSMPRIS
;
A
#
# COMPACT_ATOMS: atom_id res chain seq x y z
N MET A 1 -47.93 -37.70 7.29
CA MET A 1 -48.17 -36.25 7.43
C MET A 1 -46.83 -35.56 7.61
N GLN A 2 -46.50 -34.64 6.70
CA GLN A 2 -45.34 -33.77 6.77
C GLN A 2 -45.71 -32.57 7.67
N VAL A 3 -44.76 -32.01 8.41
CA VAL A 3 -44.40 -30.58 8.41
C VAL A 3 -43.16 -30.42 9.30
N THR A 4 -42.08 -30.00 8.65
CA THR A 4 -40.81 -29.55 9.21
C THR A 4 -40.92 -28.10 9.66
N SER A 5 -40.38 -27.74 10.82
CA SER A 5 -39.87 -26.39 11.15
C SER A 5 -39.24 -26.41 12.55
N PRO A 6 -38.08 -25.75 12.76
CA PRO A 6 -38.07 -24.29 12.73
C PRO A 6 -36.89 -23.73 11.91
N VAL A 7 -37.19 -23.03 10.82
CA VAL A 7 -36.28 -22.05 10.24
C VAL A 7 -36.90 -20.69 10.46
N ARG A 8 -36.33 -19.93 11.41
CA ARG A 8 -36.13 -18.48 11.30
C ARG A 8 -35.25 -17.99 12.45
N GLY A 9 -33.99 -17.71 12.12
CA GLY A 9 -33.03 -17.09 13.02
C GLY A 9 -31.89 -16.47 12.24
N ARG A 10 -32.16 -15.29 11.67
CA ARG A 10 -31.27 -14.24 11.15
C ARG A 10 -29.76 -14.50 11.19
N GLY A 11 -29.12 -14.39 10.02
CA GLY A 11 -27.72 -14.03 9.89
C GLY A 11 -27.52 -13.36 8.54
N LEU A 12 -27.12 -12.09 8.56
CA LEU A 12 -26.93 -11.18 7.43
C LEU A 12 -25.86 -11.68 6.43
N GLY A 13 -26.12 -12.77 5.70
CA GLY A 13 -25.06 -13.49 4.97
C GLY A 13 -25.29 -13.73 3.48
N ARG A 14 -26.46 -13.35 2.93
CA ARG A 14 -26.79 -13.65 1.52
C ARG A 14 -26.80 -12.45 0.57
N GLY A 15 -26.90 -11.23 1.09
CA GLY A 15 -26.95 -10.02 0.25
C GLY A 15 -25.57 -9.48 -0.12
N VAL A 16 -24.63 -9.49 0.83
CA VAL A 16 -23.28 -8.95 0.63
C VAL A 16 -22.36 -9.90 -0.15
N SER A 17 -22.53 -11.21 -0.02
CA SER A 17 -21.74 -12.21 -0.75
C SER A 17 -22.05 -12.25 -2.26
N GLN A 18 -23.08 -11.55 -2.73
CA GLN A 18 -23.36 -11.39 -4.16
C GLN A 18 -22.75 -10.11 -4.76
N LEU A 19 -22.30 -9.17 -3.93
CA LEU A 19 -21.68 -7.92 -4.37
C LEU A 19 -20.15 -8.00 -4.42
N ILE A 20 -19.55 -8.99 -3.76
CA ILE A 20 -18.14 -9.30 -3.87
C ILE A 20 -18.05 -10.55 -4.74
N PRO A 21 -17.51 -10.48 -5.97
CA PRO A 21 -17.18 -11.67 -6.74
C PRO A 21 -16.25 -12.57 -5.91
N GLN A 22 -16.82 -13.61 -5.29
CA GLN A 22 -16.05 -14.63 -4.60
C GLN A 22 -15.42 -15.52 -5.68
N ALA A 23 -14.29 -15.09 -6.23
CA ALA A 23 -13.48 -15.95 -7.06
C ALA A 23 -13.09 -17.19 -6.22
N PRO A 24 -13.36 -18.42 -6.67
CA PRO A 24 -13.29 -19.62 -5.84
C PRO A 24 -11.87 -20.05 -5.40
N SER A 25 -10.86 -19.19 -5.52
CA SER A 25 -9.49 -19.45 -5.02
C SER A 25 -8.68 -18.19 -4.70
N ALA A 26 -9.31 -17.05 -4.46
CA ALA A 26 -8.56 -15.83 -4.11
C ALA A 26 -7.99 -15.94 -2.70
N THR A 27 -6.69 -16.21 -2.62
CA THR A 27 -5.94 -16.19 -1.34
C THR A 27 -6.06 -14.81 -0.69
N PRO A 28 -5.88 -14.67 0.63
CA PRO A 28 -5.87 -13.35 1.28
C PRO A 28 -4.86 -12.38 0.65
N ALA A 29 -3.74 -12.90 0.13
CA ALA A 29 -2.75 -12.11 -0.61
C ALA A 29 -3.30 -11.60 -1.96
N ASP A 30 -4.08 -12.41 -2.67
CA ASP A 30 -4.70 -12.04 -3.94
C ASP A 30 -5.79 -10.97 -3.77
N GLN A 31 -6.57 -11.08 -2.69
CA GLN A 31 -7.54 -10.06 -2.30
C GLN A 31 -6.83 -8.75 -1.91
N ALA A 32 -5.74 -8.83 -1.14
CA ALA A 32 -4.95 -7.65 -0.77
C ALA A 32 -4.32 -6.99 -2.00
N ALA A 33 -3.77 -7.77 -2.94
CA ALA A 33 -3.21 -7.26 -4.19
C ALA A 33 -4.28 -6.59 -5.06
N THR A 34 -5.47 -7.18 -5.13
CA THR A 34 -6.62 -6.61 -5.86
C THR A 34 -7.04 -5.27 -5.26
N VAL A 35 -7.13 -5.18 -3.93
CA VAL A 35 -7.46 -3.94 -3.23
C VAL A 35 -6.38 -2.88 -3.45
N LEU A 36 -5.10 -3.26 -3.38
CA LEU A 36 -3.98 -2.36 -3.64
C LEU A 36 -3.98 -1.87 -5.09
N ALA A 37 -4.29 -2.74 -6.06
CA ALA A 37 -4.39 -2.37 -7.46
C ALA A 37 -5.58 -1.44 -7.75
N ALA A 38 -6.62 -1.48 -6.91
CA ALA A 38 -7.76 -0.57 -7.00
C ALA A 38 -7.48 0.81 -6.38
N LEU A 39 -6.38 1.01 -5.65
CA LEU A 39 -6.01 2.31 -5.11
C LEU A 39 -5.43 3.19 -6.20
N GLN A 40 -5.94 4.42 -6.34
CA GLN A 40 -5.36 5.42 -7.20
C GLN A 40 -4.20 6.12 -6.47
N PRO A 41 -2.94 5.98 -6.94
CA PRO A 41 -1.83 6.68 -6.32
C PRO A 41 -1.95 8.18 -6.57
N VAL A 42 -1.82 8.97 -5.51
CA VAL A 42 -1.79 10.44 -5.60
C VAL A 42 -0.33 10.87 -5.77
N PRO A 43 0.03 11.61 -6.83
CA PRO A 43 1.37 12.14 -6.98
C PRO A 43 1.63 13.20 -5.90
N VAL A 44 2.70 13.02 -5.15
CA VAL A 44 3.15 13.97 -4.12
C VAL A 44 4.49 14.55 -4.55
N HIS A 45 4.70 15.85 -4.31
CA HIS A 45 5.97 16.50 -4.61
C HIS A 45 7.07 15.99 -3.69
N LEU A 46 8.21 15.61 -4.26
CA LEU A 46 9.36 15.08 -3.50
C LEU A 46 9.83 16.06 -2.40
N GLY A 47 9.81 17.37 -2.66
CA GLY A 47 10.14 18.39 -1.65
C GLY A 47 9.20 18.41 -0.44
N VAL A 48 7.93 18.04 -0.62
CA VAL A 48 6.95 17.91 0.48
C VAL A 48 7.26 16.69 1.34
N LEU A 49 7.64 15.56 0.72
CA LEU A 49 8.10 14.38 1.46
C LEU A 49 9.38 14.68 2.25
N GLN A 50 10.34 15.37 1.65
CA GLN A 50 11.57 15.79 2.33
C GLN A 50 11.27 16.69 3.53
N ALA A 51 10.36 17.65 3.39
CA ALA A 51 9.93 18.49 4.50
C ALA A 51 9.27 17.69 5.63
N ALA A 52 8.41 16.72 5.28
CA ALA A 52 7.77 15.84 6.25
C ALA A 52 8.80 15.00 7.04
N VAL A 53 9.85 14.50 6.38
CA VAL A 53 10.96 13.80 7.04
C VAL A 53 11.64 14.69 8.09
N VAL A 54 11.93 15.95 7.76
CA VAL A 54 12.57 16.90 8.71
C VAL A 54 11.68 17.15 9.93
N LEU A 55 10.37 17.28 9.72
CA LEU A 55 9.40 17.47 10.82
C LEU A 55 9.27 16.21 11.69
N LEU A 56 9.30 15.03 11.08
CA LEU A 56 9.24 13.75 11.80
C LEU A 56 10.53 13.49 12.59
N ASP A 57 11.70 13.79 12.04
CA ASP A 57 12.98 13.70 12.75
C ASP A 57 12.99 14.64 13.97
N SER A 58 12.43 15.85 13.81
CA SER A 58 12.25 16.79 14.92
C SER A 58 11.29 16.23 15.98
N THR A 59 10.20 15.59 15.55
CA THR A 59 9.23 14.94 16.46
C THR A 59 9.88 13.78 17.21
N ALA A 60 10.68 12.95 16.55
CA ALA A 60 11.39 11.84 17.19
C ALA A 60 12.38 12.35 18.25
N CYS A 61 13.09 13.44 17.98
CA CYS A 61 14.05 14.02 18.91
C CYS A 61 13.37 14.67 20.13
N LEU A 62 12.27 15.39 19.91
CA LEU A 62 11.61 16.21 20.94
C LEU A 62 10.53 15.45 21.72
N SER A 63 10.05 14.32 21.21
CA SER A 63 8.98 13.56 21.87
C SER A 63 9.46 12.96 23.21
N PRO A 64 8.75 13.21 24.32
CA PRO A 64 9.00 12.51 25.57
C PRO A 64 8.43 11.09 25.57
N ASP A 65 7.49 10.80 24.67
CA ASP A 65 6.85 9.50 24.51
C ASP A 65 7.68 8.60 23.58
N GLU A 66 8.09 7.43 24.11
CA GLU A 66 8.95 6.49 23.40
C GLU A 66 8.25 5.84 22.22
N GLN A 67 6.96 5.54 22.34
CA GLN A 67 6.18 4.95 21.25
C GLN A 67 6.07 5.91 20.06
N THR A 68 5.83 7.19 20.34
CA THR A 68 5.80 8.28 19.34
C THR A 68 7.16 8.47 18.68
N ARG A 69 8.25 8.43 19.46
CA ARG A 69 9.61 8.50 18.92
C ARG A 69 9.92 7.33 17.97
N GLN A 70 9.59 6.10 18.37
CA GLN A 70 9.80 4.91 17.53
C GLN A 70 8.96 4.96 16.26
N ALA A 71 7.68 5.35 16.36
CA ALA A 71 6.81 5.50 15.20
C ALA A 71 7.33 6.56 14.22
N ALA A 72 7.81 7.70 14.73
CA ALA A 72 8.38 8.77 13.91
C ALA A 72 9.65 8.29 13.18
N THR A 73 10.58 7.63 13.88
CA THR A 73 11.80 7.06 13.28
C THR A 73 11.47 6.03 12.20
N ALA A 74 10.57 5.07 12.49
CA ALA A 74 10.17 4.06 11.51
C ALA A 74 9.51 4.69 10.28
N THR A 75 8.72 5.75 10.46
CA THR A 75 8.09 6.48 9.35
C THR A 75 9.14 7.19 8.49
N VAL A 76 10.15 7.82 9.11
CA VAL A 76 11.26 8.44 8.39
C VAL A 76 12.02 7.42 7.54
N GLU A 77 12.33 6.25 8.09
CA GLU A 77 13.01 5.18 7.35
C GLU A 77 12.19 4.70 6.14
N LEU A 78 10.87 4.50 6.33
CA LEU A 78 9.97 4.13 5.24
C LEU A 78 9.90 5.19 4.14
N LEU A 79 9.80 6.47 4.52
CA LEU A 79 9.75 7.58 3.56
C LEU A 79 11.06 7.70 2.77
N ARG A 80 12.21 7.55 3.42
CA ARG A 80 13.53 7.57 2.74
C ARG A 80 13.66 6.41 1.76
N ALA A 81 13.34 5.19 2.19
CA ALA A 81 13.37 4.02 1.31
C ALA A 81 12.40 4.14 0.13
N ALA A 82 11.21 4.75 0.34
CA ALA A 82 10.25 5.00 -0.73
C ALA A 82 10.78 6.03 -1.74
N MET A 83 11.40 7.12 -1.27
CA MET A 83 12.02 8.12 -2.15
C MET A 83 13.18 7.53 -2.96
N ASP A 84 14.03 6.68 -2.37
CA ASP A 84 15.13 6.02 -3.08
C ASP A 84 14.61 5.07 -4.17
N ARG A 85 13.56 4.30 -3.89
CA ARG A 85 12.90 3.44 -4.88
C ARG A 85 12.28 4.26 -6.02
N ALA A 86 11.70 5.42 -5.71
CA ALA A 86 11.11 6.31 -6.70
C ALA A 86 12.16 7.02 -7.57
N ALA A 87 13.34 7.31 -7.01
CA ALA A 87 14.46 7.86 -7.78
C ALA A 87 14.98 6.86 -8.83
N GLY A 88 14.89 5.56 -8.54
CA GLY A 88 15.34 4.47 -9.41
C GLY A 88 16.85 4.51 -9.69
N PRO A 89 17.45 3.42 -10.20
CA PRO A 89 18.75 3.55 -10.84
C PRO A 89 18.54 4.42 -12.08
N LEU A 90 19.19 5.58 -12.14
CA LEU A 90 19.45 6.25 -13.41
C LEU A 90 20.32 5.31 -14.25
N GLY A 91 19.70 4.34 -14.93
CA GLY A 91 20.38 3.36 -15.76
C GLY A 91 21.01 4.03 -16.98
N PRO A 92 22.19 3.58 -17.44
CA PRO A 92 22.94 4.16 -18.56
C PRO A 92 22.29 3.83 -19.91
N GLU A 93 21.09 4.35 -20.17
CA GLU A 93 20.47 4.39 -21.52
C GLU A 93 21.03 5.56 -22.35
N ALA A 94 22.31 5.90 -22.15
CA ALA A 94 23.10 6.80 -22.99
C ALA A 94 24.09 6.04 -23.89
N GLY A 95 23.95 4.72 -24.01
CA GLY A 95 24.63 3.86 -24.99
C GLY A 95 23.80 3.67 -26.25
N ARG A 96 23.26 4.77 -26.80
CA ARG A 96 22.47 4.75 -28.03
C ARG A 96 23.33 4.18 -29.16
N SER A 97 23.02 2.94 -29.53
CA SER A 97 23.19 2.32 -30.84
C SER A 97 23.81 3.25 -31.90
N MET A 98 25.12 3.14 -32.12
CA MET A 98 25.73 3.59 -33.37
C MET A 98 25.56 2.47 -34.40
N PRO A 99 24.92 2.70 -35.55
CA PRO A 99 24.98 1.76 -36.64
C PRO A 99 26.42 1.74 -37.15
N ARG A 100 27.09 0.58 -37.07
CA ARG A 100 28.31 0.34 -37.84
C ARG A 100 27.90 0.29 -39.31
N ILE A 101 28.25 1.35 -40.03
CA ILE A 101 28.22 1.37 -41.48
C ILE A 101 29.41 0.53 -41.94
N SER A 102 29.11 -0.58 -42.61
CA SER A 102 30.08 -1.47 -43.26
C SER A 102 30.83 -0.77 -44.38
#